data_AF-W6KRN5-F1
#
_entry.id   AF-W6KRN5-F1
#
_cell.length_a   1.000
_cell.length_b   1.000
_cell.length_c   1.000
_cell.angle_alpha   90.00
_cell.angle_beta   90.00
_cell.angle_gamma   90.00
#
_symmetry.space_group_name_H-M   'P 1'
#
loop_
_entity.id
_entity.type
_entity.pdbx_description
1 polymer ?
#
loop_
_entity_poly.entity_id
_entity_poly.type
_entity_poly.pdbx_seq_one_letter_code
_entity_poly.pdbx_strand_id
1 'polypeptide(L)'
;MVCMTCGATLTKEHFKAMKMKELREFLSDRGLKCVGCQEKDDFIKIAFENRDKKPVTGVEKREIPNTSLWEAWGAVTKEKCIETVGKRGEDTTSEPYASVCSTLGLAVESFLMQHGKSLSQKLKKRPELILKTSYTGVYYNAGNHIFEKLINYCLTPSIRNKCSSLTFVMDIIENSKAADFKNWIMNVGIENTNPMYEVLSHRSDL
;
A
#
# COMPACT_ATOMS: atom_id res chain seq x y z
N MET A 1 -1.38 -32.58 -7.79
CA MET A 1 -1.98 -31.32 -7.34
C MET A 1 -0.86 -30.50 -6.72
N VAL A 2 -0.34 -29.52 -7.46
CA VAL A 2 0.90 -28.81 -7.14
C VAL A 2 0.56 -27.64 -6.21
N CYS A 3 1.02 -27.71 -4.97
CA CYS A 3 1.00 -26.59 -4.04
C CYS A 3 2.29 -25.78 -4.26
N MET A 4 2.24 -24.75 -5.11
CA MET A 4 3.32 -23.80 -5.33
C MET A 4 3.21 -22.66 -4.31
N THR A 5 3.59 -22.92 -3.06
CA THR A 5 3.92 -21.85 -2.11
C THR A 5 5.44 -21.69 -2.10
N CYS A 6 5.96 -20.72 -2.87
CA CYS A 6 7.31 -20.20 -2.69
C CYS A 6 7.36 -19.37 -1.39
N GLY A 7 7.25 -20.03 -0.25
CA GLY A 7 7.78 -19.48 0.99
C GLY A 7 9.29 -19.60 0.91
N ALA A 8 10.00 -18.48 0.85
CA ALA A 8 11.43 -18.50 1.10
C ALA A 8 11.63 -19.08 2.51
N THR A 9 12.07 -20.33 2.59
CA THR A 9 12.33 -21.00 3.86
C THR A 9 13.36 -20.15 4.59
N LEU A 10 12.97 -19.50 5.69
CA LEU A 10 13.87 -18.65 6.48
C LEU A 10 14.92 -19.55 7.14
N THR A 11 16.03 -19.78 6.42
CA THR A 11 17.11 -20.64 6.89
C THR A 11 18.01 -19.90 7.87
N LYS A 12 18.83 -20.65 8.62
CA LYS A 12 19.78 -20.07 9.58
C LYS A 12 20.82 -19.19 8.87
N GLU A 13 21.16 -19.53 7.63
CA GLU A 13 22.09 -18.79 6.76
C GLU A 13 21.53 -17.41 6.40
N HIS A 14 20.22 -17.31 6.19
CA HIS A 14 19.55 -16.03 5.94
C HIS A 14 19.70 -15.08 7.14
N PHE A 15 19.50 -15.58 8.37
CA PHE A 15 19.69 -14.79 9.59
C PHE A 15 21.17 -14.44 9.84
N LYS A 16 22.12 -15.29 9.43
CA LYS A 16 23.56 -14.97 9.50
C LYS A 16 23.94 -13.79 8.61
N ALA A 17 23.31 -13.68 7.43
CA ALA A 17 23.54 -12.60 6.49
C ALA A 17 22.99 -11.25 6.97
N MET A 18 21.94 -11.25 7.79
CA MET A 18 21.32 -10.02 8.32
C MET A 18 22.28 -9.21 9.20
N LYS A 19 22.15 -7.89 9.16
CA LYS A 19 22.86 -6.97 10.07
C LYS A 19 22.22 -6.99 11.46
N MET A 20 22.97 -6.55 12.48
CA MET A 20 22.46 -6.49 13.86
C MET A 20 21.20 -5.63 14.02
N LYS A 21 21.06 -4.57 13.21
CA LYS A 21 19.86 -3.73 13.19
C LYS A 21 18.63 -4.51 12.70
N GLU A 22 18.76 -5.22 11.58
CA GLU A 22 17.70 -6.05 10.99
C GLU A 22 17.28 -7.19 11.92
N LEU A 23 18.23 -7.84 12.60
CA LEU A 23 17.93 -8.88 13.60
C LEU A 23 17.12 -8.32 14.78
N ARG A 24 17.45 -7.11 15.27
CA ARG A 24 16.70 -6.47 16.35
C ARG A 24 15.29 -6.06 15.91
N GLU A 25 15.15 -5.57 14.68
CA GLU A 25 13.84 -5.25 14.08
C GLU A 25 13.00 -6.52 13.94
N PHE A 26 13.54 -7.60 13.37
CA PHE A 26 12.86 -8.90 13.24
C PHE A 26 12.29 -9.42 14.56
N LEU A 27 13.08 -9.33 15.64
CA LEU A 27 12.67 -9.74 16.98
C LEU A 27 11.62 -8.78 17.56
N SER A 28 11.84 -7.47 17.44
CA SER A 28 10.92 -6.44 17.93
C SER A 28 9.54 -6.55 17.28
N ASP A 29 9.48 -6.78 15.96
CA ASP A 29 8.23 -6.95 15.21
C ASP A 29 7.41 -8.15 15.69
N ARG A 30 8.08 -9.15 16.30
CA ARG A 30 7.48 -10.36 16.89
C ARG A 30 7.33 -10.26 18.41
N GLY A 31 7.53 -9.06 18.97
CA GLY A 31 7.43 -8.80 20.41
C GLY A 31 8.47 -9.54 21.22
N LEU A 32 9.60 -9.90 20.60
CA LEU A 32 10.72 -10.59 21.22
C LEU A 32 11.79 -9.56 21.60
N LYS A 33 12.32 -9.69 22.81
CA LYS A 33 13.50 -8.95 23.26
C LYS A 33 14.59 -9.95 23.60
N CYS A 34 15.79 -9.71 23.06
CA CYS A 34 16.97 -10.48 23.39
C CYS A 34 17.58 -9.89 24.68
N VAL A 35 17.21 -10.40 25.85
CA VAL A 35 17.73 -9.92 27.14
C VAL A 35 19.05 -10.64 27.42
N GLY A 36 20.15 -9.90 27.58
CA GLY A 36 21.48 -10.47 27.89
C GLY A 36 22.28 -10.96 26.67
N CYS A 37 21.77 -10.76 25.45
CA CYS A 37 22.48 -11.14 24.23
C CYS A 37 23.65 -10.20 23.97
N GLN A 38 24.87 -10.73 23.98
CA GLN A 38 26.10 -9.97 23.77
C GLN A 38 26.63 -10.16 22.36
N GLU A 39 26.40 -11.32 21.76
CA GLU A 39 26.93 -11.69 20.46
C GLU A 39 25.83 -11.75 19.40
N LYS A 40 26.21 -11.54 18.14
CA LYS A 40 25.28 -11.62 16.99
C LYS A 40 24.62 -13.00 16.91
N ASP A 41 25.35 -14.05 17.26
CA ASP A 41 24.86 -15.43 17.20
C ASP A 41 23.69 -15.70 18.16
N ASP A 42 23.62 -14.98 19.29
CA ASP A 42 22.47 -15.04 20.21
C ASP A 42 21.20 -14.54 19.53
N PHE A 43 21.30 -13.40 18.84
CA PHE A 43 20.16 -12.83 18.10
C PHE A 43 19.73 -13.73 16.95
N ILE A 44 20.68 -14.32 16.22
CA ILE A 44 20.42 -15.28 15.13
C ILE A 44 19.68 -16.51 15.66
N LYS A 45 20.11 -17.04 16.81
CA LYS A 45 19.50 -18.21 17.43
C LYS A 45 18.04 -17.95 17.77
N ILE A 46 17.75 -16.84 18.47
CA ILE A 46 16.37 -16.49 18.84
C ILE A 46 15.52 -16.23 17.59
N ALA A 47 16.07 -15.55 16.58
CA ALA A 47 15.37 -15.27 15.34
C ALA A 47 15.02 -16.56 14.58
N PHE A 48 15.93 -17.53 14.53
CA PHE A 48 15.70 -18.82 13.87
C PHE A 48 14.71 -19.72 14.64
N GLU A 49 14.79 -19.74 15.96
CA GLU A 49 13.85 -20.47 16.82
C GLU A 49 12.43 -19.91 16.72
N ASN A 50 12.29 -18.60 16.47
CA ASN A 50 11.02 -17.91 16.34
C ASN A 50 10.68 -17.51 14.90
N ARG A 51 11.28 -18.18 13.89
CA ARG A 51 11.11 -17.81 12.48
C ARG A 51 9.65 -17.90 12.01
N ASP A 52 8.91 -18.85 12.58
CA ASP A 52 7.51 -19.11 12.26
C ASP A 52 6.54 -18.25 13.09
N LYS A 53 7.05 -17.49 14.08
CA LYS A 53 6.22 -16.61 14.92
C LYS A 53 5.76 -15.43 14.06
N LYS A 54 4.44 -15.23 13.98
CA LYS A 54 3.85 -14.09 13.27
C LYS A 54 4.19 -12.76 13.97
N PRO A 55 4.34 -11.65 13.24
CA PRO A 55 4.47 -10.32 13.84
C PRO A 55 3.30 -9.99 14.76
N VAL A 56 3.55 -9.24 15.83
CA VAL A 56 2.55 -8.88 16.86
C VAL A 56 1.38 -8.10 16.27
N THR A 57 1.60 -7.40 15.16
CA THR A 57 0.56 -6.66 14.46
C THR A 57 -0.53 -7.57 13.86
N GLY A 58 -0.30 -8.89 13.75
CA GLY A 58 -1.25 -9.82 13.15
C GLY A 58 -1.46 -9.60 11.64
N VAL A 59 -0.73 -8.66 11.04
CA VAL A 59 -0.86 -8.30 9.63
C VAL A 59 0.14 -9.14 8.85
N GLU A 60 -0.39 -10.08 8.07
CA GLU A 60 0.41 -10.82 7.09
C GLU A 60 1.04 -9.82 6.11
N LYS A 61 2.33 -10.01 5.83
CA LYS A 61 3.05 -9.21 4.84
C LYS A 61 2.27 -9.32 3.54
N ARG A 62 1.76 -8.19 3.03
CA ARG A 62 0.97 -8.22 1.81
C ARG A 62 1.80 -8.72 0.65
N GLU A 63 1.15 -9.48 -0.23
CA GLU A 63 1.70 -9.73 -1.55
C GLU A 63 1.97 -8.40 -2.23
N ILE A 64 3.14 -8.32 -2.82
CA ILE A 64 3.67 -7.19 -3.56
C ILE A 64 3.05 -7.31 -4.96
N PRO A 65 2.14 -6.41 -5.39
CA PRO A 65 1.66 -6.38 -6.78
C PRO A 65 2.81 -6.46 -7.80
N ASN A 66 2.58 -7.02 -8.98
CA ASN A 66 3.62 -7.03 -10.03
C ASN A 66 3.56 -5.79 -10.95
N THR A 67 2.85 -4.74 -10.54
CA THR A 67 2.58 -3.51 -11.31
C THR A 67 3.16 -2.29 -10.60
N SER A 68 3.19 -1.15 -11.29
CA SER A 68 3.60 0.10 -10.68
C SER A 68 2.63 0.56 -9.58
N LEU A 69 3.11 1.49 -8.75
CA LEU A 69 2.35 2.09 -7.66
C LEU A 69 1.03 2.71 -8.14
N TRP A 70 1.11 3.53 -9.19
CA TRP A 70 -0.04 4.28 -9.70
C TRP A 70 -1.06 3.35 -10.35
N GLU A 71 -0.62 2.35 -11.11
CA GLU A 71 -1.51 1.32 -11.69
C GLU A 71 -2.23 0.54 -10.59
N ALA A 72 -1.51 0.13 -9.53
CA ALA A 72 -2.10 -0.62 -8.43
C ALA A 72 -3.21 0.18 -7.72
N TRP A 73 -2.98 1.45 -7.42
CA TRP A 73 -4.00 2.29 -6.80
C TRP A 73 -5.12 2.69 -7.76
N GLY A 74 -4.84 2.85 -9.04
CA GLY A 74 -5.86 3.03 -10.07
C GLY A 74 -6.83 1.84 -10.11
N ALA A 75 -6.27 0.62 -10.13
CA ALA A 75 -7.04 -0.62 -10.07
C ALA A 75 -7.86 -0.74 -8.78
N VAL A 76 -7.22 -0.55 -7.61
CA VAL A 76 -7.90 -0.59 -6.30
C VAL A 76 -9.05 0.42 -6.24
N THR A 77 -8.85 1.64 -6.75
CA THR A 77 -9.89 2.68 -6.79
C THR A 77 -11.06 2.25 -7.67
N LYS A 78 -10.77 1.70 -8.86
CA LYS A 78 -11.80 1.21 -9.79
C LYS A 78 -12.60 0.06 -9.18
N GLU A 79 -11.93 -0.95 -8.63
CA GLU A 79 -12.58 -2.09 -7.97
C GLU A 79 -13.44 -1.62 -6.79
N LYS A 80 -12.92 -0.72 -5.95
CA LYS A 80 -13.66 -0.15 -4.83
C LYS A 80 -14.88 0.62 -5.28
N CYS A 81 -14.79 1.34 -6.39
CA CYS A 81 -15.93 2.03 -6.98
C CYS A 81 -17.01 1.03 -7.41
N ILE A 82 -16.63 -0.02 -8.13
CA ILE A 82 -17.54 -1.10 -8.56
C ILE A 82 -18.22 -1.75 -7.35
N GLU A 83 -17.46 -2.10 -6.31
CA GLU A 83 -18.01 -2.62 -5.05
C GLU A 83 -19.03 -1.66 -4.42
N THR A 84 -18.73 -0.36 -4.43
CA THR A 84 -19.59 0.67 -3.83
C THR A 84 -20.88 0.85 -4.61
N VAL A 85 -20.82 0.81 -5.95
CA VAL A 85 -21.99 0.83 -6.83
C VAL A 85 -22.85 -0.41 -6.60
N GLY A 86 -22.25 -1.61 -6.58
CA GLY A 86 -22.97 -2.85 -6.30
C GLY A 86 -23.64 -2.87 -4.91
N LYS A 87 -22.96 -2.34 -3.87
CA LYS A 87 -23.53 -2.18 -2.52
C LYS A 87 -24.73 -1.23 -2.47
N ARG A 88 -24.83 -0.29 -3.42
CA ARG A 88 -25.98 0.62 -3.54
C ARG A 88 -27.14 0.01 -4.34
N GLY A 89 -27.01 -1.23 -4.84
CA GLY A 89 -28.04 -1.90 -5.63
C GLY A 89 -28.11 -1.43 -7.08
N GLU A 90 -27.06 -0.78 -7.57
CA GLU A 90 -26.99 -0.20 -8.91
C GLU A 90 -26.21 -1.12 -9.86
N ASP A 91 -26.50 -1.06 -11.16
CA ASP A 91 -25.81 -1.89 -12.15
C ASP A 91 -24.42 -1.30 -12.46
N THR A 92 -23.39 -2.04 -12.05
CA THR A 92 -21.97 -1.69 -12.21
C THR A 92 -21.52 -1.60 -13.66
N THR A 93 -22.25 -2.20 -14.60
CA THR A 93 -21.95 -2.19 -16.03
C THR A 93 -22.72 -1.12 -16.80
N SER A 94 -23.73 -0.53 -16.17
CA SER A 94 -24.56 0.52 -16.77
C SER A 94 -23.89 1.90 -16.72
N GLU A 95 -24.24 2.74 -17.68
CA GLU A 95 -23.91 4.16 -17.64
C GLU A 95 -24.81 4.89 -16.62
N PRO A 96 -24.28 5.87 -15.86
CA PRO A 96 -22.93 6.43 -15.96
C PRO A 96 -21.88 5.70 -15.10
N TYR A 97 -22.25 4.65 -14.35
CA TYR A 97 -21.41 4.06 -13.31
C TYR A 97 -20.15 3.40 -13.85
N ALA A 98 -20.26 2.66 -14.97
CA ALA A 98 -19.12 2.05 -15.63
C ALA A 98 -18.07 3.12 -16.02
N SER A 99 -18.52 4.20 -16.66
CA SER A 99 -17.67 5.34 -17.01
C SER A 99 -17.06 6.01 -15.78
N VAL A 100 -17.86 6.32 -14.75
CA VAL A 100 -17.38 6.97 -13.52
C VAL A 100 -16.30 6.13 -12.83
N CYS A 101 -16.51 4.82 -12.66
CA CYS A 101 -15.52 3.96 -11.99
C CYS A 101 -14.24 3.80 -12.83
N SER A 102 -14.36 3.73 -14.16
CA SER A 102 -13.19 3.72 -15.04
C SER A 102 -12.40 5.03 -14.96
N THR A 103 -13.11 6.17 -15.04
CA THR A 103 -12.51 7.50 -14.97
C THR A 103 -11.84 7.75 -13.62
N LEU A 104 -12.43 7.32 -12.51
CA LEU A 104 -11.82 7.40 -11.18
C LEU A 104 -10.51 6.63 -11.10
N GLY A 105 -10.46 5.41 -11.63
CA GLY A 105 -9.23 4.62 -11.69
C GLY A 105 -8.13 5.34 -12.48
N LEU A 106 -8.46 5.81 -13.69
CA LEU A 106 -7.53 6.55 -14.56
C LEU A 106 -7.05 7.87 -13.94
N ALA A 107 -7.93 8.60 -13.25
CA ALA A 107 -7.58 9.85 -12.57
C ALA A 107 -6.60 9.62 -11.43
N VAL A 108 -6.85 8.61 -10.58
CA VAL A 108 -5.94 8.25 -9.48
C VAL A 108 -4.60 7.78 -10.03
N GLU A 109 -4.60 6.94 -11.05
CA GLU A 109 -3.38 6.51 -11.74
C GLU A 109 -2.59 7.71 -12.28
N SER A 110 -3.24 8.59 -13.04
CA SER A 110 -2.60 9.77 -13.64
C SER A 110 -2.04 10.73 -12.58
N PHE A 111 -2.81 10.98 -11.52
CA PHE A 111 -2.38 11.83 -10.41
C PHE A 111 -1.15 11.24 -9.68
N LEU A 112 -1.20 9.95 -9.38
CA LEU A 112 -0.08 9.26 -8.73
C LEU A 112 1.12 9.09 -9.66
N MET A 113 0.93 8.99 -10.98
CA MET A 113 2.04 9.02 -11.93
C MET A 113 2.71 10.40 -11.92
N GLN A 114 1.92 11.48 -11.94
CA GLN A 114 2.41 12.87 -11.91
C GLN A 114 3.16 13.21 -10.62
N HIS A 115 2.67 12.73 -9.47
CA HIS A 115 3.20 13.09 -8.15
C HIS A 115 4.00 11.99 -7.45
N GLY A 116 3.93 10.76 -7.95
CA GLY A 116 4.49 9.56 -7.33
C GLY A 116 6.01 9.57 -7.24
N LYS A 117 6.70 10.24 -8.17
CA LYS A 117 8.15 10.44 -8.07
C LYS A 117 8.54 11.28 -6.84
N SER A 118 7.79 12.34 -6.54
CA SER A 118 8.01 13.16 -5.35
C SER A 118 7.72 12.37 -4.08
N LEU A 119 6.63 11.60 -4.10
CA LEU A 119 6.22 10.69 -3.01
C LEU A 119 7.31 9.65 -2.71
N SER A 120 7.77 8.97 -3.76
CA SER A 120 8.84 7.97 -3.74
C SER A 120 10.16 8.54 -3.20
N GLN A 121 10.53 9.76 -3.59
CA GLN A 121 11.73 10.43 -3.07
C GLN A 121 11.64 10.78 -1.59
N LYS A 122 10.47 11.17 -1.07
CA LYS A 122 10.26 11.40 0.37
C LYS A 122 10.43 10.10 1.15
N LEU A 123 9.92 8.99 0.62
CA LEU A 123 10.01 7.67 1.22
C LEU A 123 11.43 7.11 1.23
N LYS A 124 12.19 7.31 0.14
CA LYS A 124 13.63 6.97 0.09
C LYS A 124 14.44 7.58 1.24
N LYS A 125 14.08 8.79 1.67
CA LYS A 125 14.78 9.50 2.77
C LYS A 125 14.43 8.96 4.16
N ARG A 126 13.37 8.14 4.28
CA ARG A 126 12.85 7.61 5.55
C ARG A 126 12.45 6.13 5.41
N PRO A 127 13.40 5.23 5.08
CA PRO A 127 13.12 3.83 4.79
C PRO A 127 12.50 3.05 5.96
N GLU A 128 12.74 3.47 7.21
CA GLU A 128 12.11 2.91 8.40
C GLU A 128 10.59 3.13 8.44
N LEU A 129 10.09 4.18 7.77
CA LEU A 129 8.65 4.39 7.62
C LEU A 129 8.08 3.36 6.65
N ILE A 130 8.81 2.96 5.60
CA ILE A 130 8.40 1.94 4.63
C ILE A 130 8.18 0.57 5.32
N LEU A 131 9.04 0.21 6.27
CA LEU A 131 8.92 -1.04 7.03
C LEU A 131 7.79 -1.00 8.06
N LYS A 132 7.52 0.14 8.73
CA LYS A 132 6.37 0.22 9.64
C LYS A 132 5.02 0.13 8.91
N THR A 133 5.00 0.53 7.65
CA THR A 133 3.77 0.72 6.89
C THR A 133 3.45 -0.45 5.97
N SER A 134 4.46 -1.15 5.43
CA SER A 134 4.30 -2.41 4.70
C SER A 134 3.75 -3.55 5.57
N TYR A 135 3.85 -3.41 6.90
CA TYR A 135 3.34 -4.36 7.90
C TYR A 135 2.08 -3.88 8.61
N THR A 136 1.53 -2.69 8.31
CA THR A 136 0.36 -2.17 9.02
C THR A 136 -0.76 -1.79 8.07
N GLY A 137 -1.91 -2.50 8.20
CA GLY A 137 -3.11 -2.24 7.40
C GLY A 137 -3.67 -0.83 7.57
N VAL A 138 -3.29 -0.09 8.61
CA VAL A 138 -3.80 1.26 8.91
C VAL A 138 -3.52 2.24 7.77
N TYR A 139 -2.35 2.22 7.15
CA TYR A 139 -2.01 3.17 6.08
C TYR A 139 -2.68 2.85 4.74
N TYR A 140 -2.72 1.56 4.37
CA TYR A 140 -3.52 1.13 3.22
C TYR A 140 -5.00 1.42 3.43
N ASN A 141 -5.52 1.18 4.64
CA ASN A 141 -6.91 1.48 4.98
C ASN A 141 -7.16 2.99 4.92
N ALA A 142 -6.20 3.81 5.34
CA ALA A 142 -6.29 5.26 5.21
C ALA A 142 -6.31 5.70 3.74
N GLY A 143 -5.46 5.11 2.88
CA GLY A 143 -5.48 5.35 1.43
C GLY A 143 -6.81 4.94 0.79
N ASN A 144 -7.27 3.72 1.09
CA ASN A 144 -8.61 3.25 0.70
C ASN A 144 -9.71 4.20 1.17
N HIS A 145 -9.63 4.70 2.40
CA HIS A 145 -10.63 5.62 2.94
C HIS A 145 -10.65 6.95 2.19
N ILE A 146 -9.48 7.46 1.76
CA ILE A 146 -9.39 8.67 0.94
C ILE A 146 -10.05 8.45 -0.42
N PHE A 147 -9.73 7.35 -1.10
CA PHE A 147 -10.35 7.03 -2.38
C PHE A 147 -11.83 6.70 -2.24
N GLU A 148 -12.26 6.09 -1.15
CA GLU A 148 -13.67 5.88 -0.82
C GLU A 148 -14.42 7.21 -0.66
N LYS A 149 -13.81 8.24 -0.06
CA LYS A 149 -14.40 9.59 -0.03
C LYS A 149 -14.55 10.17 -1.44
N LEU A 150 -13.53 10.03 -2.29
CA LEU A 150 -13.59 10.49 -3.68
C LEU A 150 -14.67 9.76 -4.48
N ILE A 151 -14.74 8.44 -4.33
CA ILE A 151 -15.78 7.58 -4.94
C ILE A 151 -17.16 8.04 -4.47
N ASN A 152 -17.37 8.18 -3.16
CA ASN A 152 -18.66 8.59 -2.62
C ASN A 152 -19.08 9.98 -3.09
N TYR A 153 -18.14 10.92 -3.18
CA TYR A 153 -18.37 12.24 -3.78
C TYR A 153 -18.82 12.10 -5.23
N CYS A 154 -18.09 11.36 -6.05
CA CYS A 154 -18.40 11.15 -7.46
C CYS A 154 -19.67 10.34 -7.72
N LEU A 155 -20.10 9.47 -6.80
CA LEU A 155 -21.35 8.72 -6.94
C LEU A 155 -22.59 9.52 -6.51
N THR A 156 -22.41 10.74 -5.99
CA THR A 156 -23.51 11.64 -5.62
C THR A 156 -24.34 12.01 -6.85
N PRO A 157 -25.68 11.90 -6.84
CA PRO A 157 -26.52 12.10 -8.02
C PRO A 157 -26.29 13.43 -8.76
N SER A 158 -26.05 14.53 -8.04
CA SER A 158 -25.82 15.86 -8.62
C SER A 158 -24.46 16.02 -9.31
N ILE A 159 -23.51 15.12 -9.04
CA ILE A 159 -22.11 15.22 -9.49
C ILE A 159 -21.77 14.08 -10.47
N ARG A 160 -22.45 12.95 -10.37
CA ARG A 160 -22.16 11.69 -11.06
C ARG A 160 -21.77 11.83 -12.53
N ASN A 161 -22.61 12.49 -13.32
CA ASN A 161 -22.36 12.63 -14.76
C ASN A 161 -21.10 13.47 -15.06
N LYS A 162 -20.73 14.39 -14.16
CA LYS A 162 -19.49 15.16 -14.31
C LYS A 162 -18.26 14.30 -14.01
N CYS A 163 -18.35 13.35 -13.09
CA CYS A 163 -17.26 12.43 -12.76
C CYS A 163 -16.97 11.37 -13.84
N SER A 164 -17.76 11.30 -14.91
CA SER A 164 -17.37 10.58 -16.13
C SER A 164 -16.22 11.28 -16.88
N SER A 165 -15.99 12.57 -16.63
CA SER A 165 -14.90 13.35 -17.25
C SER A 165 -13.62 13.26 -16.43
N LEU A 166 -12.54 12.78 -17.05
CA LEU A 166 -11.20 12.73 -16.44
C LEU A 166 -10.75 14.11 -15.95
N THR A 167 -10.94 15.15 -16.77
CA THR A 167 -10.56 16.52 -16.42
C THR A 167 -11.25 17.01 -15.17
N PHE A 168 -12.55 16.72 -15.01
CA PHE A 168 -13.30 17.11 -13.83
C PHE A 168 -12.82 16.37 -12.57
N VAL A 169 -12.59 15.06 -12.67
CA VAL A 169 -12.08 14.28 -11.53
C VAL A 169 -10.67 14.73 -11.14
N MET A 170 -9.79 15.01 -12.11
CA MET A 170 -8.45 15.55 -11.85
C MET A 170 -8.52 16.91 -11.17
N ASP A 171 -9.40 17.81 -11.62
CA ASP A 171 -9.60 19.12 -10.98
C ASP A 171 -10.10 18.97 -9.53
N ILE A 172 -10.98 18.01 -9.26
CA ILE A 172 -11.40 17.72 -7.88
C ILE A 172 -10.22 17.23 -7.04
N ILE A 173 -9.40 16.33 -7.58
CA ILE A 173 -8.25 15.80 -6.84
C ILE A 173 -7.25 16.93 -6.53
N GLU A 174 -6.97 17.80 -7.51
CA GLU A 174 -5.94 18.83 -7.39
C GLU A 174 -6.40 20.10 -6.66
N ASN A 175 -7.64 20.53 -6.88
CA ASN A 175 -8.12 21.89 -6.57
C ASN A 175 -9.40 21.94 -5.73
N SER A 176 -10.00 20.80 -5.36
CA SER A 176 -11.25 20.81 -4.61
C SER A 176 -11.12 21.48 -3.24
N LYS A 177 -12.00 22.44 -2.99
CA LYS A 177 -12.21 23.03 -1.65
C LYS A 177 -13.08 22.16 -0.74
N ALA A 178 -13.85 21.22 -1.31
CA ALA A 178 -14.77 20.37 -0.56
C ALA A 178 -14.04 19.24 0.19
N ALA A 179 -12.88 18.84 -0.31
CA ALA A 179 -11.99 17.88 0.32
C ALA A 179 -10.58 18.09 -0.23
N ASP A 180 -9.62 18.22 0.67
CA ASP A 180 -8.21 18.49 0.35
C ASP A 180 -7.51 17.21 -0.12
N PHE A 181 -8.02 16.61 -1.20
CA PHE A 181 -7.61 15.31 -1.72
C PHE A 181 -6.14 15.31 -2.08
N LYS A 182 -5.64 16.35 -2.74
CA LYS A 182 -4.22 16.50 -3.03
C LYS A 182 -3.37 16.39 -1.77
N ASN A 183 -3.64 17.19 -0.73
CA ASN A 183 -2.84 17.12 0.48
C ASN A 183 -3.04 15.79 1.21
N TRP A 184 -4.24 15.20 1.21
CA TRP A 184 -4.45 13.89 1.82
C TRP A 184 -3.72 12.77 1.08
N ILE A 185 -3.82 12.70 -0.24
CA ILE A 185 -3.11 11.69 -1.04
C ILE A 185 -1.58 11.87 -0.91
N MET A 186 -1.12 13.12 -0.80
CA MET A 186 0.30 13.47 -0.74
C MET A 186 0.91 13.47 0.68
N ASN A 187 0.10 13.43 1.76
CA ASN A 187 0.57 13.47 3.16
C ASN A 187 0.09 12.27 3.99
N VAL A 188 -1.07 11.69 3.66
CA VAL A 188 -1.51 10.42 4.25
C VAL A 188 -0.82 9.30 3.49
N GLY A 189 -0.46 8.23 4.19
CA GLY A 189 0.34 7.11 3.70
C GLY A 189 -0.24 6.27 2.55
N ILE A 190 -0.81 6.87 1.51
CA ILE A 190 -0.86 6.34 0.14
C ILE A 190 0.57 6.15 -0.40
N GLU A 191 1.51 6.86 0.21
CA GLU A 191 2.94 6.55 0.30
C GLU A 191 3.27 5.07 0.60
N ASN A 192 2.31 4.25 1.03
CA ASN A 192 2.55 2.91 1.57
C ASN A 192 1.72 1.78 0.96
N THR A 193 1.25 1.92 -0.27
CA THR A 193 1.50 0.79 -1.16
C THR A 193 2.84 1.07 -1.80
N ASN A 194 3.83 0.22 -1.60
CA ASN A 194 5.06 0.18 -2.37
C ASN A 194 5.54 1.44 -3.11
N PRO A 195 6.34 2.28 -2.46
CA PRO A 195 7.48 2.86 -3.15
C PRO A 195 8.42 1.77 -3.74
N MET A 196 8.21 0.47 -3.49
CA MET A 196 9.18 -0.59 -3.79
C MET A 196 9.57 -0.79 -5.26
N TYR A 197 8.79 -0.42 -6.28
CA TYR A 197 9.09 -0.98 -7.62
C TYR A 197 10.17 -0.26 -8.42
N GLU A 198 10.24 1.07 -8.32
CA GLU A 198 11.33 1.83 -8.95
C GLU A 198 12.47 2.14 -7.97
N VAL A 199 12.23 1.99 -6.66
CA VAL A 199 13.20 2.34 -5.61
C VAL A 199 14.09 1.18 -5.24
N LEU A 200 13.57 -0.05 -5.29
CA LEU A 200 14.34 -1.26 -5.01
C LEU A 200 14.84 -1.84 -6.32
N SER A 201 15.82 -1.19 -6.94
CA SER A 201 16.52 -1.77 -8.09
C SER A 201 17.23 -3.10 -7.73
N HIS A 202 17.38 -3.42 -6.43
CA HIS A 202 18.03 -4.64 -5.97
C HIS A 202 17.25 -5.35 -4.84
N ARG A 203 17.08 -6.67 -5.02
CA ARG A 203 16.52 -7.60 -4.01
C ARG A 203 17.31 -7.65 -2.69
N SER A 204 18.52 -7.08 -2.66
CA SER A 204 19.41 -6.99 -1.50
C SER A 204 19.05 -5.86 -0.53
N ASP A 205 18.11 -4.99 -0.91
CA ASP A 205 17.63 -3.88 -0.08
C ASP A 205 16.38 -4.27 0.75
N LEU A 206 16.04 -5.56 0.74
CA LEU A 206 15.04 -6.24 1.58
C LEU A 206 15.72 -7.16 2.60
#